data_AF-A0A0L6JHY4-F1
#
_entry.id   AF-A0A0L6JHY4-F1
#
_cell.length_a   1.000
_cell.length_b   1.000
_cell.length_c   1.000
_cell.angle_alpha   90.00
_cell.angle_beta   90.00
_cell.angle_gamma   90.00
#
_symmetry.space_group_name_H-M   'P 1'
#
loop_
_entity.id
_entity.type
_entity.pdbx_description
1 polymer ?
#
loop_
_entity_poly.entity_id
_entity_poly.type
_entity_poly.pdbx_seq_one_letter_code
_entity_poly.pdbx_strand_id
1 'polypeptide(L)' 'MMGFNSENKNEVEMTTYDRLLRAWENSKELVRDFEMYSKRIEDEEIKNVFKQFAEDEGMHATKLREIILNYKSEGDNQ' A
#
# COMPACT_ATOMS: atom_id res chain seq x y z
N MET A 1 -45.03 -3.84 9.61
CA MET A 1 -44.40 -4.23 10.89
C MET A 1 -42.89 -4.28 10.67
N MET A 2 -42.15 -3.63 11.58
CA MET A 2 -40.71 -3.65 11.86
C MET A 2 -39.72 -3.78 10.69
N GLY A 3 -39.12 -2.63 10.34
CA GLY A 3 -37.86 -2.57 9.64
C GLY A 3 -36.72 -3.06 10.53
N PHE A 4 -35.92 -3.98 10.00
CA PHE A 4 -34.64 -4.36 10.58
C PHE A 4 -33.56 -3.48 9.96
N ASN A 5 -33.31 -2.30 10.54
CA ASN A 5 -32.00 -1.67 10.43
C ASN A 5 -31.11 -2.26 11.52
N SER A 6 -30.36 -3.31 11.18
CA SER A 6 -29.17 -3.65 11.96
C SER A 6 -28.03 -2.73 11.50
N GLU A 7 -28.03 -1.50 11.99
CA GLU A 7 -26.81 -0.69 11.96
C GLU A 7 -25.78 -1.38 12.88
N ASN A 8 -24.87 -2.14 12.29
CA ASN A 8 -23.67 -2.62 12.96
C ASN A 8 -22.80 -1.40 13.30
N LYS A 9 -23.07 -0.77 14.45
CA LYS A 9 -22.35 0.41 14.98
C LYS A 9 -20.88 0.17 15.36
N ASN A 10 -20.33 -1.00 15.02
CA ASN A 10 -18.98 -1.44 15.41
C ASN A 10 -18.04 -1.66 14.22
N GLU A 11 -18.44 -1.35 12.99
CA GLU A 11 -17.54 -1.40 11.84
C GLU A 11 -16.67 -0.14 11.80
N VAL A 12 -15.35 -0.30 11.91
CA VAL A 12 -14.41 0.78 11.64
C VAL A 12 -14.46 1.04 10.13
N GLU A 13 -15.12 2.13 9.74
CA GLU A 13 -15.15 2.55 8.34
C GLU A 13 -13.75 2.96 7.89
N MET A 14 -13.16 2.17 6.98
CA MET A 14 -11.90 2.55 6.34
C MET A 14 -12.15 3.62 5.29
N THR A 15 -11.56 4.79 5.48
CA THR A 15 -11.60 5.86 4.49
C THR A 15 -10.74 5.51 3.28
N THR A 16 -10.94 6.21 2.16
CA THR A 16 -10.04 6.12 0.99
C THR A 16 -8.60 6.46 1.37
N TYR A 17 -8.42 7.44 2.27
CA TYR A 17 -7.11 7.83 2.78
C TYR A 17 -6.42 6.68 3.53
N ASP A 18 -7.15 5.95 4.39
CA ASP A 18 -6.60 4.80 5.12
C ASP A 18 -6.21 3.67 4.18
N ARG A 19 -6.99 3.44 3.12
CA ARG A 19 -6.66 2.45 2.08
C ARG A 19 -5.38 2.83 1.33
N LEU A 20 -5.23 4.11 0.98
CA LEU A 20 -4.02 4.62 0.33
C LEU A 20 -2.78 4.48 1.22
N LEU A 21 -2.88 4.89 2.49
CA LEU A 21 -1.79 4.73 3.47
C LEU A 21 -1.39 3.27 3.63
N ARG A 22 -2.37 2.37 3.79
CA ARG A 22 -2.10 0.94 3.94
C ARG A 22 -1.44 0.36 2.70
N ALA A 23 -1.90 0.71 1.50
CA ALA A 23 -1.27 0.28 0.26
C ALA A 23 0.17 0.80 0.13
N TRP A 24 0.42 2.05 0.54
CA TRP A 24 1.75 2.65 0.52
C TRP A 24 2.72 1.93 1.48
N GLU A 25 2.30 1.66 2.70
CA GLU A 25 3.09 0.90 3.68
C GLU A 25 3.36 -0.53 3.18
N ASN A 26 2.34 -1.22 2.66
CA ASN A 26 2.51 -2.56 2.12
C ASN A 26 3.50 -2.61 0.96
N SER A 27 3.45 -1.62 0.05
CA SER A 27 4.38 -1.55 -1.09
C SER A 27 5.82 -1.38 -0.57
N LYS A 28 6.05 -0.52 0.44
CA LYS A 28 7.37 -0.37 1.07
C LYS A 28 7.88 -1.65 1.74
N GLU A 29 6.99 -2.42 2.40
CA GLU A 29 7.39 -3.70 2.97
C GLU A 29 7.77 -4.71 1.88
N LEU A 30 7.02 -4.77 0.78
CA LEU A 30 7.38 -5.64 -0.34
C LEU A 30 8.73 -5.29 -0.97
N VAL A 31 9.06 -3.99 -1.07
CA VAL A 31 10.42 -3.57 -1.49
C VAL A 31 11.48 -4.22 -0.60
N ARG A 32 11.32 -4.13 0.73
CA ARG A 32 12.29 -4.70 1.68
C ARG A 32 12.36 -6.21 1.60
N ASP A 33 11.23 -6.88 1.47
CA ASP A 33 11.15 -8.33 1.36
C ASP A 33 11.83 -8.82 0.08
N PHE A 34 11.51 -8.22 -1.07
CA PHE A 34 12.11 -8.57 -2.35
C PHE A 34 13.62 -8.28 -2.39
N GLU A 35 14.06 -7.15 -1.84
CA GLU A 35 15.49 -6.88 -1.66
C GLU A 35 16.16 -7.95 -0.79
N MET A 36 15.53 -8.34 0.33
CA MET A 36 16.06 -9.37 1.22
C MET A 36 16.14 -10.73 0.52
N TYR A 37 15.13 -11.12 -0.25
CA TYR A 37 15.11 -12.38 -0.99
C TYR A 37 16.19 -12.42 -2.06
N SER A 38 16.35 -11.33 -2.82
CA SER A 38 17.41 -11.22 -3.83
C SER A 38 18.84 -11.37 -3.27
N LYS A 39 19.04 -11.08 -1.98
CA LYS A 39 20.33 -11.23 -1.28
C LYS A 39 20.58 -12.64 -0.76
N ARG A 40 19.53 -13.46 -0.59
CA ARG A 40 19.60 -14.80 0.02
C ARG A 40 19.50 -15.94 -0.99
N ILE A 41 19.04 -15.65 -2.20
CA ILE A 41 18.85 -16.64 -3.27
C ILE A 41 20.11 -16.69 -4.14
N GLU A 42 20.58 -17.90 -4.42
CA GLU A 42 21.76 -18.16 -5.26
C GLU A 42 21.41 -18.24 -6.76
N ASP A 43 20.19 -18.67 -7.08
CA ASP A 43 19.71 -18.72 -8.46
C ASP A 43 19.63 -17.30 -9.04
N GLU A 44 20.43 -17.03 -10.07
CA GLU A 44 20.56 -15.69 -10.65
C GLU A 44 19.30 -15.24 -11.40
N GLU A 45 18.52 -16.15 -11.99
CA GLU A 45 17.27 -15.79 -12.67
C GLU A 45 16.25 -15.32 -11.63
N ILE A 46 16.05 -16.11 -10.59
CA ILE A 46 15.10 -15.80 -9.50
C ILE A 46 15.53 -14.54 -8.74
N LYS A 47 16.82 -14.39 -8.47
CA LYS A 47 17.39 -13.20 -7.83
C LYS A 47 17.12 -11.93 -8.63
N ASN A 48 17.27 -11.97 -9.95
CA ASN A 48 17.00 -10.81 -10.81
C ASN A 48 15.51 -10.48 -10.87
N VAL A 49 14.63 -11.48 -10.87
CA VAL A 49 13.18 -11.27 -10.74
C VAL A 49 12.85 -10.52 -9.44
N PHE A 50 13.40 -10.94 -8.30
CA PHE A 50 13.17 -10.23 -7.03
C PHE A 50 13.73 -8.80 -7.01
N LYS A 51 14.87 -8.54 -7.65
CA LYS A 51 15.37 -7.15 -7.79
C LYS A 51 14.39 -6.29 -8.59
N GLN A 52 13.91 -6.80 -9.73
CA GLN A 52 12.95 -6.08 -10.55
C GLN A 52 11.66 -5.80 -9.77
N PHE A 53 11.15 -6.77 -9.02
CA PHE A 53 9.96 -6.56 -8.21
C PHE A 53 10.18 -5.53 -7.10
N ALA A 54 11.37 -5.47 -6.50
CA ALA A 54 11.70 -4.42 -5.54
C ALA A 54 11.68 -3.02 -6.18
N GLU A 55 12.18 -2.87 -7.42
CA GLU A 55 12.12 -1.62 -8.16
C GLU A 55 10.67 -1.22 -8.51
N ASP A 56 9.88 -2.17 -9.01
CA ASP A 56 8.48 -1.96 -9.39
C ASP A 56 7.63 -1.54 -8.17
N GLU A 57 7.79 -2.21 -7.02
CA GLU A 57 7.09 -1.83 -5.79
C GLU A 57 7.57 -0.48 -5.24
N GLY A 58 8.84 -0.12 -5.46
CA GLY A 58 9.35 1.22 -5.17
C GLY A 58 8.63 2.30 -5.99
N MET A 59 8.35 2.02 -7.26
CA MET A 59 7.57 2.89 -8.14
C MET A 59 6.10 2.98 -7.70
N HIS A 60 5.49 1.85 -7.32
CA HIS A 60 4.13 1.81 -6.75
C HIS A 60 4.04 2.66 -5.47
N ALA A 61 4.98 2.48 -4.54
CA ALA A 61 5.05 3.25 -3.30
C ALA A 61 5.22 4.76 -3.55
N THR A 62 6.04 5.13 -4.54
CA THR A 62 6.25 6.54 -4.91
C THR A 62 4.96 7.17 -5.42
N LYS A 63 4.27 6.49 -6.35
CA LYS A 63 3.00 6.96 -6.90
C LYS A 63 1.91 7.08 -5.83
N LEU A 64 1.80 6.12 -4.92
CA LEU A 64 0.86 6.18 -3.80
C LEU A 64 1.16 7.35 -2.87
N ARG A 65 2.44 7.61 -2.58
CA ARG A 65 2.87 8.75 -1.77
C ARG A 65 2.48 10.09 -2.39
N GLU A 66 2.66 10.25 -3.70
CA GLU A 66 2.26 11.48 -4.41
C GLU A 66 0.76 11.73 -4.31
N ILE A 67 -0.06 10.68 -4.51
CA ILE A 67 -1.52 10.77 -4.35
C ILE A 67 -1.88 11.17 -2.91
N ILE A 68 -1.24 10.55 -1.90
CA ILE A 68 -1.45 10.86 -0.49
C ILE A 68 -1.12 12.33 -0.18
N LEU A 69 -0.03 12.86 -0.73
CA LEU A 69 0.37 14.26 -0.53
C LEU A 69 -0.65 15.23 -1.14
N ASN A 70 -1.13 14.93 -2.34
CA ASN A 70 -2.14 15.74 -3.01
C ASN A 70 -3.46 15.75 -2.20
N TYR A 71 -3.89 14.59 -1.70
CA TYR A 71 -5.07 14.46 -0.84
C TYR A 71 -5.00 15.34 0.42
N LYS A 72 -3.82 15.44 1.05
CA LYS A 72 -3.63 16.34 2.20
C LYS A 72 -3.69 17.81 1.80
N SER A 73 -3.04 18.17 0.70
CA SER A 73 -3.01 19.56 0.23
C SER A 73 -4.38 20.09 -0.18
N GLU A 74 -5.27 19.23 -0.68
CA GLU A 74 -6.64 19.61 -1.03
C GLU A 74 -7.55 19.72 0.21
N GLY A 75 -7.33 18.88 1.22
CA GLY A 75 -8.08 18.93 2.49
C GLY A 75 -7.71 20.10 3.40
N ASP A 76 -6.49 20.65 3.30
CA ASP A 76 -6.04 21.82 4.06
C ASP A 76 -6.51 23.17 3.47
N ASN A 77 -7.09 23.16 2.25
CA ASN A 77 -7.57 24.35 1.54
C ASN A 77 -9.11 24.53 1.58
N GLN A 78 -9.81 23.80 2.47
CA GLN A 78 -11.27 23.85 2.61
C GLN A 78 -11.72 24.28 4.01
#